data_AF-D7LNR3-F1
#
_entry.id   AF-D7LNR3-F1
#
_cell.length_a   1.000
_cell.length_b   1.000
_cell.length_c   1.000
_cell.angle_alpha   90.00
_cell.angle_beta   90.00
_cell.angle_gamma   90.00
#
_symmetry.space_group_name_H-M   'P 1'
#
loop_
_entity.id
_entity.type
_entity.pdbx_description
1 polymer ?
#
loop_
_entity_poly.entity_id
_entity_poly.type
_entity_poly.pdbx_seq_one_letter_code
_entity_poly.pdbx_strand_id
1 'polypeptide(L)'
;MSLDHHPGFDSGGALWFQNLTEVPNGLYGPLFPFLIAGLHYTNTQITFTASSVHKVDKFAELAKTFKMFLNFLTFALYGLSFQMPQGSLLYWATNLSFSIAQQSILNHPVVSAKLGLQANDSVQKEAGNPILTNINEAKLTDSSSKGRLISGHNLTPKELVALSAKYLSGGNKDKSIPLLRLALEKDPEYLQAMVILGQALYQKDQFAEAAKYLELAASKLLDTSPTEVEEVDLLIVASQWAGVSNIRQGKTSEGITHLERVANMKEPDDPKSKAHYLDALVLYSSAIFNEGRREEAAKYLRRVVAYDPSFSELLKQCEEDNNTIPTSSSSNSVNKTS
;
A
#
# COMPACT_ATOMS: atom_id res chain seq x y z
N MET A 1 13.38 51.82 14.37
CA MET A 1 14.40 52.84 14.70
C MET A 1 15.68 52.52 13.96
N SER A 2 16.05 53.37 13.00
CA SER A 2 17.43 53.49 12.53
C SER A 2 18.01 54.81 13.03
N LEU A 3 19.26 54.76 13.49
CA LEU A 3 20.03 55.93 13.92
C LEU A 3 20.36 56.84 12.72
N ASP A 4 20.35 58.14 12.98
CA ASP A 4 20.29 59.27 12.03
C ASP A 4 21.38 59.37 10.95
N HIS A 5 22.29 58.40 10.84
CA HIS A 5 23.39 58.46 9.87
C HIS A 5 23.60 57.14 9.10
N HIS A 6 22.70 56.17 9.29
CA HIS A 6 22.64 54.97 8.47
C HIS A 6 21.22 54.80 7.93
N PRO A 7 21.04 54.69 6.60
CA PRO A 7 19.71 54.52 6.05
C PRO A 7 19.11 53.20 6.54
N GLY A 8 18.11 53.30 7.41
CA GLY A 8 17.33 52.16 7.88
C GLY A 8 16.14 51.88 6.99
N PHE A 9 15.20 51.08 7.51
CA PHE A 9 13.95 50.76 6.82
C PHE A 9 13.18 51.99 6.33
N ASP A 10 13.37 53.15 6.98
CA ASP A 10 12.70 54.40 6.61
C ASP A 10 13.37 55.13 5.41
N SER A 11 14.48 54.61 4.86
CA SER A 11 15.27 55.26 3.78
C SER A 11 15.78 54.29 2.70
N GLY A 12 15.16 53.11 2.58
CA GLY A 12 15.50 52.11 1.56
C GLY A 12 16.50 51.08 2.07
N GLY A 13 16.00 50.20 2.94
CA GLY A 13 16.75 49.19 3.68
C GLY A 13 17.61 48.25 2.83
N ALA A 14 18.52 47.58 3.54
CA ALA A 14 19.54 46.66 3.04
C ALA A 14 19.12 45.93 1.76
N LEU A 15 19.68 46.38 0.64
CA LEU A 15 19.55 45.79 -0.68
C LEU A 15 18.08 45.67 -1.17
N TRP A 16 17.66 46.68 -1.96
CA TRP A 16 16.58 46.67 -2.96
C TRP A 16 15.11 46.72 -2.50
N PHE A 17 14.77 46.59 -1.21
CA PHE A 17 13.36 46.61 -0.78
C PHE A 17 13.02 47.82 0.09
N GLN A 18 12.28 48.78 -0.49
CA GLN A 18 11.98 50.07 0.14
C GLN A 18 10.93 49.98 1.25
N ASN A 19 9.88 49.16 1.11
CA ASN A 19 8.90 48.91 2.16
C ASN A 19 8.23 47.53 2.00
N LEU A 20 8.56 46.57 2.87
CA LEU A 20 8.03 45.20 2.81
C LEU A 20 6.59 45.05 3.38
N THR A 21 6.06 46.09 4.02
CA THR A 21 4.69 46.06 4.58
C THR A 21 3.62 46.43 3.56
N GLU A 22 4.03 47.04 2.44
CA GLU A 22 3.14 47.42 1.36
C GLU A 22 2.84 46.27 0.42
N VAL A 23 1.71 46.36 -0.29
CA VAL A 23 1.38 45.48 -1.41
C VAL A 23 2.26 45.79 -2.63
N PRO A 24 2.36 44.89 -3.63
CA PRO A 24 3.24 45.09 -4.78
C PRO A 24 2.75 46.23 -5.68
N ASN A 25 3.54 47.30 -5.78
CA ASN A 25 3.17 48.55 -6.44
C ASN A 25 4.27 49.04 -7.41
N GLY A 26 3.92 49.93 -8.33
CA GLY A 26 4.87 50.55 -9.27
C GLY A 26 5.36 49.63 -10.38
N LEU A 27 6.39 50.07 -11.12
CA LEU A 27 6.89 49.37 -12.33
C LEU A 27 7.39 47.94 -12.06
N TYR A 28 7.95 47.71 -10.87
CA TYR A 28 8.45 46.41 -10.44
C TYR A 28 7.46 45.63 -9.54
N GLY A 29 6.26 46.17 -9.30
CA GLY A 29 5.23 45.54 -8.48
C GLY A 29 4.89 44.10 -8.91
N PRO A 30 4.77 43.79 -10.21
CA PRO A 30 4.47 42.42 -10.65
C PRO A 30 5.58 41.38 -10.40
N LEU A 31 6.79 41.78 -9.98
CA LEU A 31 7.94 40.88 -9.86
C LEU A 31 7.68 39.73 -8.88
N PHE A 32 7.22 40.04 -7.66
CA PHE A 32 6.91 39.03 -6.65
C PHE A 32 5.70 38.16 -7.03
N PRO A 33 4.56 38.71 -7.47
CA PRO A 33 3.45 37.92 -8.01
C PRO A 33 3.87 36.94 -9.12
N PHE A 34 4.70 37.40 -10.07
CA PHE A 34 5.20 36.57 -11.15
C PHE A 34 6.13 35.47 -10.63
N LEU A 35 7.02 35.81 -9.69
CA LEU A 35 7.92 34.85 -9.06
C LEU A 35 7.15 33.77 -8.28
N ILE A 36 6.13 34.15 -7.50
CA ILE A 36 5.29 33.21 -6.75
C ILE A 36 4.54 32.27 -7.69
N ALA A 37 3.91 32.80 -8.74
CA ALA A 37 3.23 31.99 -9.74
C ALA A 37 4.20 31.01 -10.43
N GLY A 38 5.38 31.49 -10.85
CA GLY A 38 6.41 30.67 -11.49
C GLY A 38 6.94 29.56 -10.58
N LEU A 39 7.25 29.87 -9.32
CA LEU A 39 7.70 28.90 -8.34
C LEU A 39 6.61 27.88 -8.00
N HIS A 40 5.36 28.31 -7.81
CA HIS A 40 4.24 27.40 -7.54
C HIS A 40 4.01 26.43 -8.69
N TYR A 41 4.02 26.95 -9.92
CA TYR A 41 3.90 26.11 -11.13
C TYR A 41 5.06 25.11 -11.21
N THR A 42 6.29 25.57 -11.02
CA THR A 42 7.49 24.72 -11.08
C THR A 42 7.44 23.63 -10.01
N ASN A 43 7.08 23.98 -8.78
CA ASN A 43 6.91 23.02 -7.67
C ASN A 43 5.83 21.97 -8.00
N THR A 44 4.72 22.40 -8.61
CA THR A 44 3.66 21.51 -9.10
C THR A 44 4.17 20.58 -10.21
N GLN A 45 4.96 21.09 -11.17
CA GLN A 45 5.53 20.22 -12.20
C GLN A 45 6.48 19.18 -11.61
N ILE A 46 7.39 19.57 -10.72
CA ILE A 46 8.36 18.65 -10.10
C ILE A 46 7.64 17.57 -9.28
N THR A 47 6.69 17.96 -8.44
CA THR A 47 5.92 17.05 -7.58
C THR A 47 5.21 15.95 -8.40
N PHE A 48 4.62 16.33 -9.54
CA PHE A 48 3.87 15.39 -10.38
C PHE A 48 4.69 14.76 -11.52
N THR A 49 5.96 15.15 -11.71
CA THR A 49 6.87 14.49 -12.66
C THR A 49 7.48 13.22 -12.05
N ALA A 50 7.67 13.17 -10.73
CA ALA A 50 8.08 11.97 -10.01
C ALA A 50 6.95 10.93 -9.84
N SER A 51 5.70 11.31 -10.17
CA SER A 51 4.52 10.45 -10.14
C SER A 51 4.40 9.64 -11.45
N SER A 52 5.39 8.80 -11.71
CA SER A 52 5.23 7.58 -12.49
C SER A 52 4.50 6.55 -11.62
N VAL A 53 3.28 6.90 -11.18
CA VAL A 53 2.47 6.00 -10.35
C VAL A 53 1.99 4.89 -11.27
N HIS A 54 2.65 3.74 -11.15
CA HIS A 54 2.24 2.50 -11.79
C HIS A 54 0.76 2.20 -11.50
N LYS A 55 -0.02 2.19 -12.59
CA LYS A 55 -1.24 1.41 -12.84
C LYS A 55 -2.12 1.10 -11.62
N VAL A 56 -2.89 2.10 -11.19
CA VAL A 56 -4.29 1.90 -10.78
C VAL A 56 -5.08 3.03 -11.45
N ASP A 57 -5.85 2.72 -12.50
CA ASP A 57 -6.44 3.71 -13.41
C ASP A 57 -7.23 4.84 -12.71
N LYS A 58 -7.83 4.56 -11.54
CA LYS A 58 -8.61 5.57 -10.79
C LYS A 58 -7.76 6.59 -10.04
N PHE A 59 -6.61 6.20 -9.48
CA PHE A 59 -5.73 7.12 -8.75
C PHE A 59 -4.91 8.00 -9.70
N ALA A 60 -4.54 7.46 -10.86
CA ALA A 60 -3.89 8.23 -11.91
C ALA A 60 -4.80 9.36 -12.42
N GLU A 61 -6.09 9.09 -12.64
CA GLU A 61 -7.05 10.10 -13.10
C GLU A 61 -7.33 11.16 -12.02
N LEU A 62 -7.40 10.76 -10.74
CA LEU A 62 -7.53 11.70 -9.62
C LEU A 62 -6.29 12.61 -9.50
N ALA A 63 -5.08 12.05 -9.59
CA ALA A 63 -3.84 12.81 -9.54
C ALA A 63 -3.73 13.81 -10.71
N LYS A 64 -4.15 13.41 -11.91
CA LYS A 64 -4.20 14.28 -13.09
C LYS A 64 -5.21 15.43 -12.91
N THR A 65 -6.39 15.12 -12.38
CA THR A 65 -7.42 16.12 -12.08
C THR A 65 -6.92 17.12 -11.02
N PHE A 66 -6.27 16.62 -9.97
CA PHE A 66 -5.70 17.45 -8.91
C PHE A 66 -4.52 18.32 -9.41
N LYS A 67 -3.64 17.78 -10.25
CA LYS A 67 -2.58 18.55 -10.92
C LYS A 67 -3.17 19.70 -11.76
N MET A 68 -4.23 19.42 -12.51
CA MET A 68 -4.92 20.44 -13.31
C MET A 68 -5.52 21.53 -12.44
N PHE A 69 -6.12 21.18 -11.30
CA PHE A 69 -6.59 22.15 -10.31
C PHE A 69 -5.45 23.02 -9.76
N LEU A 70 -4.31 22.44 -9.39
CA LEU A 70 -3.14 23.20 -8.90
C LEU A 70 -2.54 24.12 -9.97
N ASN A 71 -2.55 23.71 -11.23
CA ASN A 71 -2.16 24.60 -12.33
C ASN A 71 -3.13 25.79 -12.45
N PHE A 72 -4.44 25.56 -12.33
CA PHE A 72 -5.42 26.65 -12.32
C PHE A 72 -5.22 27.58 -11.12
N LEU A 73 -4.92 27.01 -9.94
CA LEU A 73 -4.62 27.76 -8.72
C LEU A 73 -3.42 28.70 -8.91
N THR A 74 -2.48 28.40 -9.80
CA THR A 74 -1.34 29.29 -10.11
C THR A 74 -1.81 30.66 -10.60
N PHE A 75 -2.85 30.71 -11.44
CA PHE A 75 -3.40 31.98 -11.93
C PHE A 75 -4.12 32.75 -10.81
N ALA A 76 -4.83 32.04 -9.93
CA ALA A 76 -5.45 32.64 -8.76
C ALA A 76 -4.40 33.23 -7.80
N LEU A 77 -3.30 32.49 -7.56
CA LEU A 77 -2.18 32.95 -6.75
C LEU A 77 -1.51 34.18 -7.32
N TYR A 78 -1.31 34.26 -8.65
CA TYR A 78 -0.80 35.46 -9.30
C TYR A 78 -1.66 36.69 -8.96
N GLY A 79 -2.99 36.57 -9.05
CA GLY A 79 -3.91 37.65 -8.70
C GLY A 79 -3.91 38.01 -7.21
N LEU A 80 -3.99 37.00 -6.33
CA LEU A 80 -3.99 37.19 -4.88
C LEU A 80 -2.69 37.79 -4.34
N SER A 81 -1.57 37.53 -5.02
CA SER A 81 -0.26 38.07 -4.65
C SER A 81 -0.24 39.60 -4.66
N PHE A 82 -1.04 40.26 -5.51
CA PHE A 82 -1.13 41.72 -5.54
C PHE A 82 -1.82 42.32 -4.31
N GLN A 83 -2.49 41.50 -3.49
CA GLN A 83 -3.18 41.96 -2.29
C GLN A 83 -2.38 41.66 -1.00
N MET A 84 -1.23 41.00 -1.12
CA MET A 84 -0.42 40.59 0.03
C MET A 84 0.77 41.53 0.24
N PRO A 85 1.18 41.79 1.50
CA PRO A 85 2.41 42.51 1.78
C PRO A 85 3.64 41.84 1.14
N GLN A 86 4.54 42.65 0.57
CA GLN A 86 5.75 42.19 -0.12
C GLN A 86 6.65 41.31 0.76
N GLY A 87 6.69 41.57 2.07
CA GLY A 87 7.43 40.75 3.03
C GLY A 87 6.89 39.32 3.15
N SER A 88 5.56 39.15 3.12
CA SER A 88 4.93 37.84 3.09
C SER A 88 5.24 37.09 1.79
N LEU A 89 5.24 37.81 0.66
CA LEU A 89 5.61 37.24 -0.63
C LEU A 89 7.08 36.82 -0.68
N LEU A 90 7.98 37.58 -0.06
CA LEU A 90 9.40 37.24 0.03
C LEU A 90 9.63 35.98 0.87
N TYR A 91 8.98 35.88 2.04
CA TYR A 91 8.98 34.66 2.86
C TYR A 91 8.44 33.46 2.07
N TRP A 92 7.33 33.64 1.34
CA TRP A 92 6.74 32.56 0.58
C TRP A 92 7.64 32.13 -0.58
N ALA A 93 8.21 33.07 -1.33
CA ALA A 93 9.13 32.79 -2.44
C ALA A 93 10.36 32.02 -1.96
N THR A 94 10.93 32.41 -0.81
CA THR A 94 12.08 31.70 -0.23
C THR A 94 11.71 30.29 0.21
N ASN A 95 10.57 30.10 0.89
CA ASN A 95 10.11 28.77 1.29
C ASN A 95 9.83 27.85 0.09
N LEU A 96 9.20 28.37 -0.97
CA LEU A 96 8.93 27.63 -2.20
C LEU A 96 10.23 27.27 -2.94
N SER A 97 11.20 28.19 -2.98
CA SER A 97 12.51 27.93 -3.57
C SER A 97 13.26 26.81 -2.83
N PHE A 98 13.23 26.83 -1.49
CA PHE A 98 13.84 25.77 -0.68
C PHE A 98 13.14 24.42 -0.91
N SER A 99 11.82 24.41 -0.99
CA SER A 99 11.03 23.20 -1.27
C SER A 99 11.38 22.60 -2.63
N ILE A 100 11.49 23.43 -3.67
CA ILE A 100 11.92 23.02 -5.01
C ILE A 100 13.33 22.45 -4.99
N ALA A 101 14.26 23.12 -4.29
CA ALA A 101 15.64 22.67 -4.17
C ALA A 101 15.71 21.30 -3.47
N GLN A 102 15.00 21.14 -2.35
CA GLN A 102 14.91 19.88 -1.62
C GLN A 102 14.34 18.76 -2.50
N GLN A 103 13.22 19.00 -3.18
CA GLN A 103 12.61 18.01 -4.07
C GLN A 103 13.53 17.66 -5.25
N SER A 104 14.22 18.65 -5.83
CA SER A 104 15.15 18.42 -6.94
C SER A 104 16.36 17.59 -6.51
N ILE A 105 16.88 17.84 -5.30
CA ILE A 105 17.98 17.06 -4.72
C ILE A 105 17.52 15.64 -4.43
N LEU A 106 16.33 15.46 -3.84
CA LEU A 106 15.79 14.14 -3.53
C LEU A 106 15.43 13.34 -4.78
N ASN A 107 15.00 14.01 -5.85
CA ASN A 107 14.70 13.38 -7.15
C ASN A 107 15.97 13.15 -7.99
N HIS A 108 17.12 13.73 -7.63
CA HIS A 108 18.35 13.55 -8.38
C HIS A 108 18.80 12.07 -8.33
N PRO A 109 19.02 11.40 -9.48
CA PRO A 109 19.26 9.96 -9.54
C PRO A 109 20.37 9.47 -8.60
N VAL A 110 21.49 10.18 -8.53
CA VAL A 110 22.63 9.81 -7.67
C VAL A 110 22.29 9.92 -6.18
N VAL A 111 21.56 10.97 -5.77
CA VAL A 111 21.23 11.22 -4.37
C VAL A 111 20.12 10.27 -3.93
N SER A 112 19.10 10.14 -4.77
CA SER A 112 17.99 9.22 -4.58
C SER A 112 18.47 7.76 -4.54
N ALA A 113 19.44 7.35 -5.37
CA ALA A 113 20.04 6.02 -5.30
C ALA A 113 20.83 5.81 -4.01
N LYS A 114 21.62 6.80 -3.58
CA LYS A 114 22.42 6.74 -2.34
C LYS A 114 21.56 6.71 -1.08
N LEU A 115 20.40 7.35 -1.11
CA LEU A 115 19.39 7.34 -0.04
C LEU A 115 18.41 6.16 -0.16
N GLY A 116 18.48 5.37 -1.22
CA GLY A 116 17.58 4.22 -1.44
C GLY A 116 16.14 4.60 -1.81
N LEU A 117 15.92 5.80 -2.37
CA LEU A 117 14.61 6.38 -2.69
C LEU A 117 14.12 6.12 -4.14
N GLN A 118 14.95 5.62 -5.07
CA GLN A 118 14.47 5.19 -6.40
C GLN A 118 14.11 3.71 -6.41
N ALA A 119 12.86 3.41 -6.77
CA ALA A 119 12.53 2.19 -7.50
C ALA A 119 12.84 2.45 -8.99
N ASN A 120 13.58 1.56 -9.63
CA ASN A 120 14.18 1.78 -10.93
C ASN A 120 13.13 1.85 -12.07
N ASP A 121 12.81 3.05 -12.55
CA ASP A 121 11.96 3.28 -13.74
C ASP A 121 12.71 3.19 -15.08
N SER A 122 13.95 2.72 -15.09
CA SER A 122 14.79 2.64 -16.31
C SER A 122 15.17 1.21 -16.73
N VAL A 123 14.37 0.20 -16.39
CA VAL A 123 14.55 -1.18 -16.90
C VAL A 123 13.30 -1.65 -17.64
N GLN A 124 12.99 -1.01 -18.77
CA GLN A 124 12.09 -1.60 -19.78
C GLN A 124 12.64 -1.59 -21.21
N LYS A 125 13.91 -1.20 -21.40
CA LYS A 125 14.62 -1.45 -22.66
C LYS A 125 16.07 -1.83 -22.36
N GLU A 126 16.27 -3.09 -22.04
CA GLU A 126 17.37 -3.91 -22.58
C GLU A 126 17.28 -5.31 -21.96
N ALA A 127 17.35 -6.30 -22.84
CA ALA A 127 17.32 -7.71 -22.49
C ALA A 127 18.55 -8.07 -21.65
N GLY A 128 18.32 -8.57 -20.42
CA GLY A 128 19.37 -9.07 -19.53
C GLY A 128 19.08 -8.73 -18.07
N ASN A 129 18.44 -9.67 -17.35
CA ASN A 129 18.02 -9.58 -15.95
C ASN A 129 18.99 -8.80 -15.02
N PRO A 130 18.66 -7.55 -14.60
CA PRO A 130 19.45 -6.79 -13.62
C PRO A 130 19.07 -7.08 -12.16
N ILE A 131 18.08 -7.94 -11.93
CA ILE A 131 17.65 -8.35 -10.58
C ILE A 131 18.67 -9.31 -9.95
N LEU A 132 19.37 -10.12 -10.76
CA LEU A 132 20.43 -11.01 -10.28
C LEU A 132 21.60 -10.23 -9.65
N THR A 133 21.88 -9.03 -10.18
CA THR A 133 22.98 -8.17 -9.73
C THR A 133 22.68 -7.53 -8.36
N ASN A 134 21.42 -7.19 -8.05
CA ASN A 134 21.03 -6.66 -6.74
C ASN A 134 20.83 -7.74 -5.67
N ILE A 135 20.57 -9.00 -6.06
CA ILE A 135 20.56 -10.14 -5.13
C ILE A 135 21.98 -10.44 -4.60
N ASN A 136 23.03 -10.01 -5.30
CA ASN A 136 24.42 -10.13 -4.82
C ASN A 136 24.73 -9.28 -3.58
N GLU A 137 23.93 -8.25 -3.29
CA GLU A 137 24.13 -7.33 -2.16
C GLU A 137 23.13 -7.54 -1.02
N ALA A 138 22.45 -8.69 -0.99
CA ALA A 138 21.48 -9.01 0.05
C ALA A 138 22.17 -9.18 1.42
N LYS A 139 22.23 -8.08 2.17
CA LYS A 139 23.02 -7.96 3.40
C LYS A 139 22.32 -8.64 4.58
N LEU A 140 22.68 -9.89 4.84
CA LEU A 140 22.54 -10.49 6.17
C LEU A 140 23.72 -10.03 7.02
N THR A 141 23.52 -9.04 7.89
CA THR A 141 24.45 -8.78 8.98
C THR A 141 24.14 -9.76 10.10
N ASP A 142 24.94 -10.81 10.21
CA ASP A 142 25.00 -11.64 11.41
C ASP A 142 25.72 -10.84 12.51
N SER A 143 25.17 -10.79 13.72
CA SER A 143 25.75 -10.07 14.86
C SER A 143 26.90 -10.83 15.53
N SER A 144 27.45 -11.86 14.87
CA SER A 144 28.62 -12.58 15.33
C SER A 144 29.59 -12.83 14.17
N SER A 145 30.74 -12.16 14.24
CA SER A 145 31.96 -12.41 13.47
C SER A 145 31.92 -12.25 11.93
N LYS A 146 32.70 -11.26 11.46
CA LYS A 146 33.16 -11.05 10.06
C LYS A 146 32.06 -10.98 8.99
N GLY A 147 31.70 -9.74 8.64
CA GLY A 147 30.86 -9.42 7.49
C GLY A 147 31.40 -9.97 6.16
N ARG A 148 30.94 -11.17 5.80
CA ARG A 148 31.12 -11.76 4.47
C ARG A 148 29.89 -11.38 3.64
N LEU A 149 30.11 -10.70 2.51
CA LEU A 149 29.09 -10.52 1.48
C LEU A 149 28.72 -11.90 0.92
N ILE A 150 27.55 -12.42 1.27
CA ILE A 150 27.02 -13.65 0.70
C ILE A 150 26.07 -13.23 -0.43
N SER A 151 26.50 -13.47 -1.69
CA SER A 151 25.62 -13.35 -2.85
C SER A 151 24.39 -14.22 -2.63
N GLY A 152 23.18 -13.71 -2.85
CA GLY A 152 21.95 -14.47 -2.62
C GLY A 152 21.84 -15.77 -3.44
N HIS A 153 22.68 -15.95 -4.47
CA HIS A 153 22.75 -17.22 -5.19
C HIS A 153 23.47 -18.34 -4.41
N ASN A 154 24.28 -17.99 -3.41
CA ASN A 154 24.94 -18.94 -2.51
C ASN A 154 24.08 -19.34 -1.31
N LEU A 155 22.90 -18.73 -1.14
CA LEU A 155 21.97 -19.07 -0.08
C LEU A 155 21.16 -20.32 -0.47
N THR A 156 20.91 -21.18 0.51
CA THR A 156 19.97 -22.30 0.40
C THR A 156 18.53 -21.79 0.27
N PRO A 157 17.59 -22.57 -0.28
CA PRO A 157 16.17 -22.19 -0.34
C PRO A 157 15.61 -21.75 1.02
N LYS A 158 15.99 -22.44 2.10
CA LYS A 158 15.59 -22.11 3.47
C LYS A 158 16.12 -20.75 3.93
N GLU A 159 17.38 -20.44 3.65
CA GLU A 159 17.97 -19.13 3.99
C GLU A 159 17.35 -18.00 3.16
N LEU A 160 17.04 -18.26 1.88
CA LEU A 160 16.32 -17.32 1.03
C LEU A 160 14.93 -17.02 1.58
N VAL A 161 14.20 -18.04 2.02
CA VAL A 161 12.90 -17.87 2.69
C VAL A 161 13.05 -17.06 3.99
N ALA A 162 14.02 -17.40 4.85
CA ALA A 162 14.24 -16.67 6.10
C ALA A 162 14.57 -15.18 5.85
N LEU A 163 15.41 -14.89 4.86
CA LEU A 163 15.73 -13.52 4.47
C LEU A 163 14.50 -12.80 3.89
N SER A 164 13.71 -13.48 3.06
CA SER A 164 12.48 -12.94 2.49
C SER A 164 11.46 -12.57 3.58
N ALA A 165 11.35 -13.39 4.64
CA ALA A 165 10.47 -13.14 5.78
C ALA A 165 10.91 -11.88 6.56
N LYS A 166 12.22 -11.66 6.69
CA LYS A 166 12.77 -10.41 7.27
C LYS A 166 12.43 -9.17 6.44
N TYR A 167 12.43 -9.29 5.11
CA TYR A 167 11.99 -8.19 4.26
C TYR A 167 10.48 -7.96 4.36
N LEU A 168 9.67 -9.01 4.47
CA LEU A 168 8.21 -8.89 4.65
C LEU A 168 7.86 -8.23 5.99
N SER A 169 8.51 -8.60 7.09
CA SER A 169 8.28 -7.97 8.39
C SER A 169 8.67 -6.49 8.41
N GLY A 170 9.65 -6.10 7.58
CA GLY A 170 10.01 -4.70 7.32
C GLY A 170 9.13 -4.00 6.27
N GLY A 171 8.05 -4.61 5.79
CA GLY A 171 7.15 -4.04 4.78
C GLY A 171 7.70 -4.01 3.34
N ASN A 172 8.92 -4.52 3.12
CA ASN A 172 9.64 -4.45 1.84
C ASN A 172 9.30 -5.64 0.93
N LYS A 173 8.03 -5.73 0.53
CA LYS A 173 7.50 -6.82 -0.33
C LYS A 173 8.27 -6.96 -1.66
N ASP A 174 8.68 -5.84 -2.25
CA ASP A 174 9.42 -5.81 -3.53
C ASP A 174 10.79 -6.48 -3.47
N LYS A 175 11.41 -6.52 -2.28
CA LYS A 175 12.67 -7.24 -2.05
C LYS A 175 12.45 -8.72 -1.71
N SER A 176 11.30 -9.05 -1.12
CA SER A 176 10.97 -10.40 -0.69
C SER A 176 10.61 -11.32 -1.85
N ILE A 177 9.74 -10.86 -2.76
CA ILE A 177 9.22 -11.68 -3.89
C ILE A 177 10.35 -12.27 -4.76
N PRO A 178 11.39 -11.50 -5.17
CA PRO A 178 12.49 -12.06 -5.95
C PRO A 178 13.28 -13.16 -5.20
N LEU A 179 13.43 -13.04 -3.88
CA LEU A 179 14.12 -14.04 -3.06
C LEU A 179 13.31 -15.34 -2.97
N LEU A 180 11.99 -15.21 -2.84
CA LEU A 180 11.07 -16.36 -2.82
C LEU A 180 11.03 -17.06 -4.17
N ARG A 181 11.02 -16.30 -5.27
CA ARG A 181 11.13 -16.87 -6.62
C ARG A 181 12.46 -17.60 -6.83
N LEU A 182 13.57 -17.03 -6.34
CA LEU A 182 14.88 -17.69 -6.38
C LEU A 182 14.90 -18.97 -5.51
N ALA A 183 14.22 -18.97 -4.36
CA ALA A 183 14.09 -20.17 -3.55
C ALA A 183 13.37 -21.29 -4.31
N LEU A 184 12.28 -20.95 -5.03
CA LEU A 184 11.54 -21.89 -5.87
C LEU A 184 12.26 -22.27 -7.17
N GLU A 185 13.14 -21.43 -7.69
CA GLU A 185 14.02 -21.81 -8.81
C GLU A 185 15.03 -22.87 -8.39
N LYS A 186 15.57 -22.76 -7.17
CA LYS A 186 16.50 -23.74 -6.59
C LYS A 186 15.81 -25.02 -6.12
N ASP A 187 14.63 -24.88 -5.52
CA ASP A 187 13.80 -25.99 -5.06
C ASP A 187 12.33 -25.73 -5.41
N PRO A 188 11.89 -26.23 -6.58
CA PRO A 188 10.51 -26.08 -7.05
C PRO A 188 9.47 -26.76 -6.16
N GLU A 189 9.88 -27.63 -5.24
CA GLU A 189 8.99 -28.35 -4.33
C GLU A 189 8.90 -27.69 -2.96
N TYR A 190 9.57 -26.55 -2.74
CA TYR A 190 9.64 -25.94 -1.42
C TYR A 190 8.32 -25.25 -1.03
N LEU A 191 7.43 -26.02 -0.39
CA LEU A 191 6.06 -25.62 -0.02
C LEU A 191 6.00 -24.32 0.77
N GLN A 192 6.89 -24.14 1.75
CA GLN A 192 6.93 -22.92 2.56
C GLN A 192 7.22 -21.68 1.71
N ALA A 193 8.12 -21.78 0.71
CA ALA A 193 8.39 -20.69 -0.21
C ALA A 193 7.18 -20.37 -1.09
N MET A 194 6.44 -21.39 -1.56
CA MET A 194 5.20 -21.18 -2.33
C MET A 194 4.15 -20.42 -1.53
N VAL A 195 3.92 -20.83 -0.27
CA VAL A 195 2.93 -20.19 0.61
C VAL A 195 3.29 -18.74 0.89
N ILE A 196 4.55 -18.48 1.28
CA ILE A 196 5.00 -17.11 1.58
C ILE A 196 5.00 -16.24 0.31
N LEU A 197 5.36 -16.80 -0.86
CA LEU A 197 5.26 -16.11 -2.14
C LEU A 197 3.81 -15.75 -2.44
N GLY A 198 2.88 -16.69 -2.30
CA GLY A 198 1.45 -16.46 -2.48
C GLY A 198 0.92 -15.33 -1.59
N GLN A 199 1.28 -15.32 -0.32
CA GLN A 199 0.92 -14.25 0.62
C GLN A 199 1.50 -12.90 0.19
N ALA A 200 2.78 -12.86 -0.21
CA ALA A 200 3.44 -11.64 -0.66
C ALA A 200 2.80 -11.08 -1.94
N LEU A 201 2.43 -11.96 -2.88
CA LEU A 201 1.72 -11.63 -4.12
C LEU A 201 0.30 -11.11 -3.85
N TYR A 202 -0.45 -11.75 -2.94
CA TYR A 202 -1.76 -11.27 -2.53
C TYR A 202 -1.67 -9.84 -1.96
N GLN A 203 -0.66 -9.59 -1.13
CA GLN A 203 -0.40 -8.27 -0.54
C GLN A 203 0.07 -7.21 -1.55
N LYS A 204 0.34 -7.61 -2.80
CA LYS A 204 0.64 -6.75 -3.97
C LYS A 204 -0.51 -6.71 -4.97
N ASP A 205 -1.69 -7.19 -4.56
CA ASP A 205 -2.90 -7.30 -5.36
C ASP A 205 -2.75 -8.20 -6.62
N GLN A 206 -1.74 -9.06 -6.63
CA GLN A 206 -1.48 -10.04 -7.70
C GLN A 206 -2.24 -11.35 -7.43
N PHE A 207 -3.56 -11.24 -7.29
CA PHE A 207 -4.42 -12.33 -6.78
C PHE A 207 -4.37 -13.60 -7.63
N ALA A 208 -4.28 -13.48 -8.96
CA ALA A 208 -4.23 -14.64 -9.86
C ALA A 208 -2.94 -15.45 -9.69
N GLU A 209 -1.80 -14.76 -9.58
CA GLU A 209 -0.51 -15.42 -9.35
C GLU A 209 -0.44 -15.98 -7.92
N ALA A 210 -0.96 -15.26 -6.94
CA ALA A 210 -1.09 -15.73 -5.57
C ALA A 210 -1.88 -17.04 -5.50
N ALA A 211 -3.08 -17.06 -6.07
CA ALA A 211 -3.95 -18.23 -6.11
C ALA A 211 -3.21 -19.43 -6.72
N LYS A 212 -2.51 -19.25 -7.86
CA LYS A 212 -1.75 -20.32 -8.52
C LYS A 212 -0.74 -21.00 -7.59
N TYR A 213 0.11 -20.22 -6.89
CA TYR A 213 1.13 -20.81 -6.01
C TYR A 213 0.52 -21.43 -4.75
N LEU A 214 -0.54 -20.83 -4.22
CA LEU A 214 -1.22 -21.31 -3.00
C LEU A 214 -2.01 -22.59 -3.27
N GLU A 215 -2.70 -22.67 -4.40
CA GLU A 215 -3.38 -23.87 -4.87
C GLU A 215 -2.39 -25.00 -5.12
N LEU A 216 -1.25 -24.70 -5.76
CA LEU A 216 -0.18 -25.67 -5.98
C LEU A 216 0.40 -26.20 -4.66
N ALA A 217 0.64 -25.33 -3.68
CA ALA A 217 1.12 -25.75 -2.36
C ALA A 217 0.07 -26.62 -1.66
N ALA A 218 -1.20 -26.21 -1.68
CA ALA A 218 -2.28 -26.96 -1.06
C ALA A 218 -2.51 -28.32 -1.73
N SER A 219 -2.42 -28.42 -3.06
CA SER A 219 -2.59 -29.70 -3.77
C SER A 219 -1.47 -30.67 -3.41
N LYS A 220 -0.21 -30.20 -3.41
CA LYS A 220 0.95 -31.02 -3.03
C LYS A 220 0.86 -31.54 -1.60
N LEU A 221 0.43 -30.70 -0.66
CA LEU A 221 0.22 -31.10 0.73
C LEU A 221 -0.89 -32.14 0.85
N LEU A 222 -1.98 -32.00 0.10
CA LEU A 222 -3.07 -32.99 0.12
C LEU A 222 -2.62 -34.34 -0.44
N ASP A 223 -1.78 -34.34 -1.48
CA ASP A 223 -1.25 -35.56 -2.07
C ASP A 223 -0.38 -36.35 -1.06
N THR A 224 0.30 -35.67 -0.15
CA THR A 224 1.14 -36.30 0.88
C THR A 224 0.38 -36.65 2.17
N SER A 225 -0.88 -36.22 2.32
CA SER A 225 -1.72 -36.44 3.52
C SER A 225 -1.00 -36.02 4.82
N PRO A 226 -0.94 -34.71 5.12
CA PRO A 226 -0.01 -34.17 6.10
C PRO A 226 -0.41 -34.60 7.52
N THR A 227 0.53 -35.18 8.25
CA THR A 227 0.36 -35.57 9.66
C THR A 227 1.18 -34.70 10.61
N GLU A 228 2.27 -34.12 10.11
CA GLU A 228 3.14 -33.23 10.89
C GLU A 228 2.46 -31.88 11.11
N VAL A 229 2.67 -31.31 12.30
CA VAL A 229 2.03 -30.06 12.72
C VAL A 229 2.32 -28.93 11.74
N GLU A 230 3.56 -28.82 11.27
CA GLU A 230 3.99 -27.80 10.31
C GLU A 230 3.32 -27.94 8.93
N GLU A 231 3.12 -29.17 8.47
CA GLU A 231 2.50 -29.43 7.17
C GLU A 231 0.98 -29.20 7.23
N VAL A 232 0.35 -29.57 8.34
CA VAL A 232 -1.05 -29.25 8.62
C VAL A 232 -1.25 -27.74 8.68
N ASP A 233 -0.38 -27.01 9.37
CA ASP A 233 -0.39 -25.54 9.41
C ASP A 233 -0.25 -24.94 8.00
N LEU A 234 0.73 -25.43 7.23
CA LEU A 234 0.94 -24.98 5.85
C LEU A 234 -0.29 -25.25 4.97
N LEU A 235 -0.98 -26.37 5.14
CA LEU A 235 -2.18 -26.70 4.37
C LEU A 235 -3.35 -25.76 4.71
N ILE A 236 -3.52 -25.45 6.00
CA ILE A 236 -4.52 -24.49 6.49
C ILE A 236 -4.25 -23.12 5.87
N VAL A 237 -3.01 -22.62 6.01
CA VAL A 237 -2.62 -21.31 5.50
C VAL A 237 -2.71 -21.26 3.97
N ALA A 238 -2.20 -22.27 3.25
CA ALA A 238 -2.28 -22.32 1.79
C ALA A 238 -3.73 -22.28 1.30
N SER A 239 -4.61 -23.09 1.91
CA SER A 239 -6.02 -23.14 1.54
C SER A 239 -6.77 -21.85 1.89
N GLN A 240 -6.49 -21.25 3.06
CA GLN A 240 -7.03 -19.96 3.47
C GLN A 240 -6.69 -18.87 2.44
N TRP A 241 -5.41 -18.74 2.10
CA TRP A 241 -4.93 -17.70 1.19
C TRP A 241 -5.38 -17.96 -0.26
N ALA A 242 -5.45 -19.21 -0.71
CA ALA A 242 -6.03 -19.57 -2.01
C ALA A 242 -7.51 -19.17 -2.08
N GLY A 243 -8.25 -19.43 -1.00
CA GLY A 243 -9.65 -19.06 -0.85
C GLY A 243 -9.89 -17.56 -1.03
N VAL A 244 -9.21 -16.74 -0.23
CA VAL A 244 -9.35 -15.28 -0.33
C VAL A 244 -8.80 -14.73 -1.65
N SER A 245 -7.74 -15.32 -2.21
CA SER A 245 -7.20 -14.90 -3.52
C SER A 245 -8.22 -15.14 -4.64
N ASN A 246 -8.96 -16.25 -4.62
CA ASN A 246 -10.01 -16.51 -5.61
C ASN A 246 -11.24 -15.60 -5.41
N ILE A 247 -11.68 -15.37 -4.17
CA ILE A 247 -12.77 -14.43 -3.89
C ILE A 247 -12.43 -13.02 -4.39
N ARG A 248 -11.18 -12.55 -4.19
CA ARG A 248 -10.73 -11.24 -4.70
C ARG A 248 -10.74 -11.14 -6.23
N GLN A 249 -10.67 -12.26 -6.93
CA GLN A 249 -10.81 -12.34 -8.39
C GLN A 249 -12.27 -12.42 -8.85
N GLY A 250 -13.24 -12.44 -7.93
CA GLY A 250 -14.66 -12.67 -8.24
C GLY A 250 -15.01 -14.15 -8.43
N LYS A 251 -14.07 -15.06 -8.19
CA LYS A 251 -14.28 -16.52 -8.27
C LYS A 251 -14.74 -17.06 -6.92
N THR A 252 -15.91 -16.60 -6.46
CA THR A 252 -16.38 -16.86 -5.10
C THR A 252 -16.56 -18.35 -4.81
N SER A 253 -17.09 -19.13 -5.77
CA SER A 253 -17.29 -20.58 -5.61
C SER A 253 -15.98 -21.36 -5.42
N GLU A 254 -14.96 -21.06 -6.23
CA GLU A 254 -13.61 -21.63 -6.11
C GLU A 254 -13.02 -21.27 -4.75
N GLY A 255 -13.15 -20.00 -4.34
CA GLY A 255 -12.64 -19.55 -3.04
C GLY A 255 -13.32 -20.21 -1.84
N ILE A 256 -14.64 -20.39 -1.89
CA ILE A 256 -15.41 -21.12 -0.88
C ILE A 256 -14.94 -22.56 -0.79
N THR A 257 -14.67 -23.24 -1.91
CA THR A 257 -14.18 -24.62 -1.93
C THR A 257 -12.87 -24.77 -1.14
N HIS A 258 -11.95 -23.80 -1.30
CA HIS A 258 -10.69 -23.79 -0.56
C HIS A 258 -10.87 -23.54 0.94
N LEU A 259 -11.78 -22.64 1.32
CA LEU A 259 -12.06 -22.33 2.73
C LEU A 259 -12.83 -23.47 3.43
N GLU A 260 -13.78 -24.09 2.72
CA GLU A 260 -14.55 -25.25 3.17
C GLU A 260 -13.65 -26.44 3.52
N ARG A 261 -12.59 -26.62 2.74
CA ARG A 261 -11.56 -27.65 3.03
C ARG A 261 -11.05 -27.52 4.45
N VAL A 262 -10.67 -26.31 4.87
CA VAL A 262 -10.18 -26.05 6.23
C VAL A 262 -11.29 -26.29 7.25
N ALA A 263 -12.52 -25.85 6.97
CA ALA A 263 -13.66 -26.04 7.86
C ALA A 263 -13.99 -27.52 8.13
N ASN A 264 -13.63 -28.41 7.20
CA ASN A 264 -13.81 -29.86 7.31
C ASN A 264 -12.61 -30.60 7.93
N MET A 265 -11.50 -29.91 8.22
CA MET A 265 -10.36 -30.49 8.94
C MET A 265 -10.71 -30.70 10.43
N LYS A 266 -10.05 -31.68 11.05
CA LYS A 266 -10.04 -31.79 12.51
C LYS A 266 -9.37 -30.54 13.07
N GLU A 267 -9.98 -29.97 14.10
CA GLU A 267 -9.43 -28.82 14.82
C GLU A 267 -8.01 -29.13 15.32
N PRO A 268 -7.00 -28.30 14.98
CA PRO A 268 -5.63 -28.51 15.43
C PRO A 268 -5.46 -28.32 16.94
N ASP A 269 -4.61 -29.16 17.54
CA ASP A 269 -4.24 -29.04 18.96
C ASP A 269 -3.15 -27.98 19.18
N ASP A 270 -2.25 -27.78 18.21
CA ASP A 270 -1.19 -26.78 18.27
C ASP A 270 -1.76 -25.35 18.29
N PRO A 271 -1.37 -24.48 19.24
CA PRO A 271 -1.93 -23.14 19.36
C PRO A 271 -1.78 -22.26 18.10
N LYS A 272 -0.67 -22.37 17.37
CA LYS A 272 -0.42 -21.56 16.17
C LYS A 272 -1.31 -22.03 15.03
N SER A 273 -1.33 -23.34 14.76
CA SER A 273 -2.20 -23.93 13.74
C SER A 273 -3.68 -23.70 14.05
N LYS A 274 -4.04 -23.74 15.34
CA LYS A 274 -5.40 -23.45 15.83
C LYS A 274 -5.82 -22.01 15.56
N ALA A 275 -4.94 -21.04 15.76
CA ALA A 275 -5.23 -19.65 15.42
C ALA A 275 -5.53 -19.49 13.92
N HIS A 276 -4.68 -20.05 13.04
CA HIS A 276 -4.93 -20.01 11.60
C HIS A 276 -6.21 -20.76 11.20
N TYR A 277 -6.52 -21.88 11.85
CA TYR A 277 -7.76 -22.62 11.63
C TYR A 277 -8.99 -21.77 11.97
N LEU A 278 -8.99 -21.07 13.11
CA LEU A 278 -10.09 -20.19 13.51
C LEU A 278 -10.22 -18.98 12.57
N ASP A 279 -9.10 -18.38 12.15
CA ASP A 279 -9.10 -17.30 11.15
C ASP A 279 -9.72 -17.76 9.82
N ALA A 280 -9.38 -18.96 9.37
CA ALA A 280 -9.96 -19.56 8.17
C ALA A 280 -11.47 -19.83 8.34
N LEU A 281 -11.93 -20.25 9.53
CA LEU A 281 -13.36 -20.40 9.81
C LEU A 281 -14.12 -19.07 9.74
N VAL A 282 -13.53 -17.97 10.22
CA VAL A 282 -14.14 -16.63 10.09
C VAL A 282 -14.29 -16.26 8.61
N LEU A 283 -13.24 -16.49 7.82
CA LEU A 283 -13.27 -16.21 6.38
C LEU A 283 -14.29 -17.08 5.65
N TYR A 284 -14.35 -18.37 5.98
CA TYR A 284 -15.35 -19.29 5.42
C TYR A 284 -16.77 -18.85 5.76
N SER A 285 -17.04 -18.57 7.04
CA SER A 285 -18.34 -18.12 7.54
C SER A 285 -18.78 -16.83 6.84
N SER A 286 -17.86 -15.87 6.69
CA SER A 286 -18.13 -14.62 5.98
C SER A 286 -18.44 -14.85 4.50
N ALA A 287 -17.71 -15.74 3.84
CA ALA A 287 -17.92 -16.06 2.43
C ALA A 287 -19.29 -16.72 2.20
N ILE A 288 -19.66 -17.70 3.01
CA ILE A 288 -20.95 -18.41 2.85
C ILE A 288 -22.14 -17.58 3.34
N PHE A 289 -21.94 -16.67 4.32
CA PHE A 289 -22.95 -15.69 4.71
C PHE A 289 -23.32 -14.78 3.53
N ASN A 290 -22.32 -14.31 2.77
CA ASN A 290 -22.54 -13.49 1.56
C ASN A 290 -23.29 -14.25 0.45
N GLU A 291 -23.18 -15.58 0.41
CA GLU A 291 -23.97 -16.47 -0.47
C GLU A 291 -25.37 -16.79 0.09
N GLY A 292 -25.74 -16.23 1.24
CA GLY A 292 -27.05 -16.43 1.89
C GLY A 292 -27.14 -17.67 2.78
N ARG A 293 -26.05 -18.43 2.97
CA ARG A 293 -25.99 -19.62 3.85
C ARG A 293 -25.78 -19.21 5.32
N ARG A 294 -26.69 -18.39 5.85
CA ARG A 294 -26.58 -17.75 7.18
C ARG A 294 -26.47 -18.74 8.34
N GLU A 295 -27.33 -19.74 8.38
CA GLU A 295 -27.34 -20.74 9.46
C GLU A 295 -26.05 -21.55 9.53
N GLU A 296 -25.49 -21.86 8.36
CA GLU A 296 -24.22 -22.55 8.27
C GLU A 296 -23.07 -21.64 8.71
N ALA A 297 -23.07 -20.36 8.31
CA ALA A 297 -22.12 -19.38 8.83
C ALA A 297 -22.18 -19.27 10.35
N ALA A 298 -23.39 -19.18 10.93
CA ALA A 298 -23.59 -19.12 12.37
C ALA A 298 -23.02 -20.35 13.08
N LYS A 299 -23.19 -21.56 12.53
CA LYS A 299 -22.62 -22.80 13.08
C LYS A 299 -21.10 -22.72 13.26
N TYR A 300 -20.37 -22.22 12.27
CA TYR A 300 -18.92 -22.09 12.35
C TYR A 300 -18.50 -20.91 13.24
N LEU A 301 -19.21 -19.77 13.18
CA LEU A 301 -18.94 -18.63 14.05
C LEU A 301 -19.16 -18.94 15.55
N ARG A 302 -20.12 -19.79 15.91
CA ARG A 302 -20.26 -20.26 17.32
C ARG A 302 -19.00 -20.94 17.83
N ARG A 303 -18.29 -21.70 16.98
CA ARG A 303 -17.00 -22.31 17.34
C ARG A 303 -15.94 -21.24 17.53
N VAL A 304 -15.86 -20.26 16.63
CA VAL A 304 -14.90 -19.16 16.73
C VAL A 304 -15.14 -18.34 18.01
N VAL A 305 -16.38 -17.96 18.29
CA VAL A 305 -16.76 -17.15 19.46
C VAL A 305 -16.46 -17.84 20.80
N ALA A 306 -16.50 -19.18 20.84
CA ALA A 306 -16.10 -19.94 22.02
C ALA A 306 -14.61 -19.75 22.37
N TYR A 307 -13.78 -19.40 21.39
CA TYR A 307 -12.35 -19.11 21.57
C TYR A 307 -12.06 -17.62 21.63
N ASP A 308 -12.63 -16.84 20.72
CA ASP A 308 -12.48 -15.39 20.66
C ASP A 308 -13.87 -14.70 20.61
N PRO A 309 -14.34 -14.16 21.76
CA PRO A 309 -15.60 -13.44 21.84
C PRO A 309 -15.69 -12.17 20.99
N SER A 310 -14.58 -11.68 20.43
CA SER A 310 -14.55 -10.49 19.56
C SER A 310 -15.43 -10.66 18.31
N PHE A 311 -15.65 -11.91 17.86
CA PHE A 311 -16.49 -12.24 16.71
C PHE A 311 -17.97 -12.40 17.04
N SER A 312 -18.40 -12.12 18.29
CA SER A 312 -19.80 -12.26 18.72
C SER A 312 -20.77 -11.40 17.91
N GLU A 313 -20.34 -10.24 17.44
CA GLU A 313 -21.15 -9.38 16.58
C GLU A 313 -21.42 -10.01 15.21
N LEU A 314 -20.42 -10.66 14.61
CA LEU A 314 -20.60 -11.39 13.35
C LEU A 314 -21.56 -12.57 13.52
N LEU A 315 -21.51 -13.25 14.68
CA LEU A 315 -22.44 -14.32 14.99
C LEU A 315 -23.88 -13.79 15.08
N LYS A 316 -24.11 -12.69 15.80
CA LYS A 316 -25.44 -12.06 15.88
C LYS A 316 -25.99 -11.70 14.51
N GLN A 317 -25.16 -11.11 13.64
CA GLN A 317 -25.58 -10.78 12.27
C GLN A 317 -26.01 -12.01 11.45
N CYS A 318 -25.45 -13.19 11.74
CA CYS A 318 -25.87 -14.44 11.11
C CYS A 318 -27.19 -14.97 11.67
N GLU A 319 -27.45 -14.74 12.96
CA GLU A 319 -28.63 -15.23 13.70
C GLU A 319 -29.83 -14.25 13.62
N GLU A 320 -29.60 -12.98 13.29
CA GLU A 320 -30.64 -11.98 13.09
C GLU A 320 -31.36 -12.16 11.74
N ASP A 321 -32.65 -12.49 11.80
CA ASP A 321 -33.52 -12.54 10.63
C ASP A 321 -33.69 -11.15 10.00
N ASN A 322 -33.59 -11.06 8.67
CA ASN A 322 -33.94 -9.88 7.87
C ASN A 322 -35.45 -9.51 7.90
N ASN A 323 -36.20 -9.90 8.95
CA ASN A 323 -37.62 -9.58 9.11
C ASN A 323 -37.90 -8.13 9.55
N THR A 324 -36.89 -7.27 9.58
CA THR A 324 -37.00 -5.83 9.90
C THR A 324 -36.72 -4.92 8.70
N ILE A 325 -37.12 -5.31 7.49
CA ILE A 325 -37.47 -4.31 6.48
C ILE A 325 -38.93 -3.94 6.75
N PRO A 326 -39.25 -2.74 7.29
CA PRO A 326 -40.63 -2.27 7.28
C PRO A 326 -41.01 -2.09 5.81
N THR A 327 -41.84 -3.01 5.31
CA THR A 327 -42.62 -2.76 4.11
C THR A 327 -43.39 -1.48 4.36
N SER A 328 -42.98 -0.40 3.68
CA SER A 328 -43.77 0.82 3.60
C SER A 328 -45.07 0.46 2.90
N SER A 329 -46.04 0.08 3.73
CA SER A 329 -47.41 -0.15 3.31
C SER A 329 -47.92 1.12 2.62
N SER A 330 -48.22 0.93 1.35
CA SER A 330 -49.05 1.79 0.53
C SER A 330 -50.37 2.08 1.24
N SER A 331 -50.43 3.21 1.93
CA SER A 331 -51.70 3.81 2.35
C SER A 331 -52.22 4.69 1.21
N ASN A 332 -52.92 4.05 0.27
CA ASN A 332 -53.92 4.72 -0.55
C ASN A 332 -55.05 5.21 0.38
N SER A 333 -55.09 6.50 0.69
CA SER A 333 -56.28 7.16 1.23
C SER A 333 -57.00 7.90 0.12
N VAL A 334 -57.85 7.16 -0.61
CA VAL A 334 -58.99 7.73 -1.31
C VAL A 334 -60.20 7.65 -0.37
N ASN A 335 -60.70 8.80 0.07
CA ASN A 335 -62.12 9.13 0.29
C ASN A 335 -62.21 10.54 0.89
N LYS A 336 -62.69 11.55 0.14
CA LYS A 336 -64.09 11.97 -0.10
C LYS A 336 -64.70 12.84 1.02
N THR A 337 -65.19 14.01 0.57
CA THR A 337 -66.28 14.87 1.10
C THR A 337 -66.10 15.58 2.44
N SER A 338 -65.96 16.91 2.45
CA SER A 338 -67.02 17.91 2.23
C SER A 338 -66.43 19.25 1.81
#